data_AF-A0A168T524-F1
#
_entry.id   AF-A0A168T524-F1
#
_cell.length_a   1.000
_cell.length_b   1.000
_cell.length_c   1.000
_cell.angle_alpha   90.00
_cell.angle_beta   90.00
_cell.angle_gamma   90.00
#
_symmetry.space_group_name_H-M   'P 1'
#
loop_
_entity.id
_entity.type
_entity.pdbx_description
1 polymer ?
#
loop_
_entity_poly.entity_id
_entity_poly.type
_entity_poly.pdbx_seq_one_letter_code
_entity_poly.pdbx_strand_id
1 'polypeptide(L)' 'MKLKQLKVRPKKLLESSPCIVEMGALFECWASAGIDDKRCITTAKSLTDCLAKPVRPDFCFQHLFRRYPF' A
#
# COMPACT_ATOMS: atom_id res chain seq x y z
N MET A 1 -27.38 28.58 17.38
CA MET A 1 -27.12 27.12 17.24
C MET A 1 -25.81 26.78 17.95
N LYS A 2 -25.80 25.87 18.93
CA LYS A 2 -24.58 25.43 19.63
C LYS A 2 -24.12 24.10 19.03
N LEU A 3 -23.00 24.10 18.30
CA LEU A 3 -22.35 22.87 17.84
C LEU A 3 -21.83 22.12 19.08
N LYS A 4 -22.42 20.95 19.38
CA LYS A 4 -22.20 20.26 20.67
C LYS A 4 -20.81 19.69 20.84
N GLN A 5 -20.06 19.37 19.78
CA GLN A 5 -18.62 19.13 19.81
C GLN A 5 -18.02 19.31 18.42
N LEU A 6 -16.91 20.04 18.31
CA LEU A 6 -16.10 20.13 17.11
C LEU A 6 -15.25 18.85 17.00
N LYS A 7 -15.85 17.73 16.57
CA LYS A 7 -15.12 16.48 16.38
C LYS A 7 -14.33 16.53 15.07
N VAL A 8 -13.07 16.93 15.16
CA VAL A 8 -12.13 16.88 14.03
C VAL A 8 -11.97 15.42 13.64
N ARG A 9 -12.22 15.08 12.37
CA ARG A 9 -11.90 13.74 11.85
C ARG A 9 -10.37 13.62 11.87
N PRO A 10 -9.78 12.77 12.72
CA PRO A 10 -8.33 12.60 12.72
C PRO A 10 -7.94 12.12 11.33
N LYS A 11 -7.02 12.84 10.69
CA LYS A 11 -6.39 12.36 9.46
C LYS A 11 -5.67 11.09 9.86
N LYS A 12 -6.16 9.95 9.37
CA LYS A 12 -5.42 8.70 9.49
C LYS A 12 -4.12 8.93 8.72
N LEU A 13 -3.01 9.08 9.42
CA LEU A 13 -1.68 8.93 8.83
C LEU A 13 -1.59 7.46 8.46
N LEU A 14 -2.05 7.11 7.26
CA LEU A 14 -1.74 5.81 6.71
C LEU A 14 -0.26 5.87 6.35
N GLU A 15 0.58 5.13 7.08
CA GLU A 15 1.89 4.83 6.55
C GLU A 15 1.71 4.16 5.19
N SER A 16 2.41 4.67 4.20
CA SER A 16 2.43 4.10 2.87
C SER A 16 2.87 2.63 2.97
N SER A 17 2.23 1.78 2.16
CA SER A 17 2.58 0.36 2.09
C SER A 17 4.10 0.19 1.91
N PRO A 18 4.75 -0.71 2.64
CA PRO A 18 6.20 -0.90 2.58
C PRO A 18 6.70 -1.32 1.19
N CYS A 19 5.80 -1.78 0.31
CA CYS A 19 6.12 -2.22 -1.04
C CYS A 19 5.75 -1.21 -2.14
N ILE A 20 5.29 0.00 -1.78
CA ILE A 20 4.85 0.99 -2.77
C ILE A 20 6.00 1.45 -3.67
N VAL A 21 7.22 1.51 -3.13
CA VAL A 21 8.42 1.93 -3.87
C VAL A 21 8.77 0.90 -4.95
N GLU A 22 8.81 -0.38 -4.59
CA GLU A 22 9.08 -1.48 -5.53
C GLU A 22 8.01 -1.55 -6.63
N MET A 23 6.76 -1.27 -6.27
CA MET A 23 5.64 -1.24 -7.21
C MET A 23 5.79 -0.10 -8.22
N GLY A 24 6.17 1.09 -7.75
CA GLY A 24 6.47 2.23 -8.62
C GLY A 24 7.64 1.95 -9.58
N ALA A 25 8.70 1.32 -9.09
CA ALA A 25 9.87 0.96 -9.90
C ALA A 25 9.53 -0.04 -11.02
N LEU A 26 8.64 -1.01 -10.74
CA LEU A 26 8.15 -1.93 -11.78
C LEU A 26 7.34 -1.19 -12.85
N PHE A 27 6.44 -0.30 -12.45
CA PHE A 27 5.65 0.48 -13.40
C PHE A 27 6.49 1.42 -14.26
N GLU A 28 7.51 2.03 -13.69
CA GLU A 28 8.45 2.87 -14.45
C GLU A 28 9.26 2.04 -15.46
N CYS A 29 9.62 0.81 -15.10
CA CYS A 29 10.26 -0.12 -16.03
C CYS A 29 9.32 -0.51 -17.18
N TRP A 30 8.06 -0.84 -16.89
CA TRP A 30 7.07 -1.14 -17.93
C TRP A 30 6.76 0.06 -18.83
N ALA A 31 6.74 1.26 -18.27
CA ALA A 31 6.52 2.49 -19.03
C ALA A 31 7.68 2.78 -20.00
N SER A 32 8.90 2.38 -19.66
CA SER A 32 10.10 2.64 -20.46
C SER A 32 10.43 1.53 -21.47
N ALA A 33 10.26 0.26 -21.09
CA ALA A 33 10.70 -0.89 -21.89
C ALA A 33 9.53 -1.77 -22.42
N GLY A 34 8.35 -1.67 -21.82
CA GLY A 34 7.21 -2.55 -22.09
C GLY A 34 7.05 -3.67 -21.06
N ILE A 35 5.87 -4.28 -21.04
CA ILE A 35 5.45 -5.21 -19.97
C ILE A 35 6.24 -6.53 -19.99
N ASP A 36 6.53 -7.05 -21.18
CA ASP A 36 7.21 -8.35 -21.37
C ASP A 36 8.74 -8.21 -21.46
N ASP A 37 9.28 -7.01 -21.27
CA ASP A 37 10.73 -6.80 -21.39
C ASP A 37 11.47 -7.44 -20.21
N LYS A 38 12.49 -8.25 -20.53
CA LYS A 38 13.30 -8.99 -19.56
C LYS A 38 14.05 -8.07 -18.59
N ARG A 39 14.24 -6.79 -18.94
CA ARG A 39 14.84 -5.78 -18.07
C ARG A 39 14.03 -5.55 -16.79
N CYS A 40 12.72 -5.77 -16.82
CA CYS A 40 11.83 -5.56 -15.67
C CYS A 40 11.72 -6.76 -14.73
N ILE A 41 12.38 -7.88 -15.04
CA ILE A 41 12.36 -9.09 -14.19
C ILE A 41 12.96 -8.81 -12.82
N THR A 42 14.02 -8.00 -12.75
CA THR A 42 14.69 -7.68 -11.48
C THR A 42 13.80 -6.84 -10.58
N THR A 43 13.11 -5.83 -11.12
CA THR A 43 12.14 -5.00 -10.40
C THR A 43 10.91 -5.81 -9.98
N ALA A 44 10.43 -6.72 -10.83
CA ALA A 44 9.32 -7.62 -10.50
C ALA A 44 9.68 -8.59 -9.36
N LYS A 45 10.91 -9.12 -9.34
CA LYS A 45 11.40 -9.95 -8.22
C LYS A 45 11.46 -9.16 -6.93
N SER A 46 11.99 -7.95 -6.95
CA SER A 46 12.09 -7.09 -5.77
C SER A 46 10.71 -6.76 -5.15
N LEU A 47 9.70 -6.48 -6.00
CA LEU A 47 8.31 -6.33 -5.54
C LEU A 47 7.78 -7.63 -4.91
N THR A 48 8.04 -8.78 -5.53
CA THR A 48 7.58 -10.09 -5.02
C THR A 48 8.21 -10.40 -3.67
N ASP A 49 9.52 -10.16 -3.52
CA ASP A 49 10.24 -10.29 -2.25
C ASP A 49 9.71 -9.36 -1.16
N CYS A 50 9.29 -8.15 -1.53
CA CYS A 50 8.65 -7.24 -0.59
C CYS A 50 7.27 -7.76 -0.13
N LEU A 51 6.44 -8.20 -1.06
CA LEU A 51 5.10 -8.71 -0.77
C LEU A 51 5.11 -10.04 -0.01
N ALA A 52 6.19 -10.83 -0.15
CA ALA A 52 6.39 -12.05 0.61
C ALA A 52 6.63 -11.78 2.11
N LYS A 53 6.99 -10.55 2.50
CA LYS A 53 7.16 -10.19 3.91
C LYS A 53 5.79 -10.06 4.59
N PRO A 54 5.61 -10.66 5.77
CA PRO A 54 4.35 -10.56 6.49
C PRO A 54 4.08 -9.10 6.87
N VAL A 55 2.99 -8.56 6.34
CA VAL A 55 2.49 -7.24 6.72
C VAL A 55 1.97 -7.38 8.15
N ARG A 56 2.58 -6.68 9.11
CA ARG A 56 2.01 -6.64 10.46
C ARG A 56 0.67 -5.93 10.36
N PRO A 57 -0.44 -6.55 10.82
CA PRO A 57 -1.71 -5.87 10.81
C PRO A 57 -1.58 -4.65 11.71
N ASP A 58 -1.69 -3.47 11.10
CA ASP A 58 -1.87 -2.25 11.88
C ASP A 58 -3.13 -2.43 12.73
N PHE A 59 -3.07 -2.05 14.02
CA PHE A 59 -4.20 -2.20 14.95
C PHE A 59 -5.49 -1.56 14.41
N CYS A 60 -5.36 -0.55 13.53
CA CYS A 60 -6.50 0.08 12.86
C CYS A 60 -7.11 -0.80 11.75
N PHE A 61 -6.32 -1.65 11.09
CA PHE A 61 -6.80 -2.56 10.04
C PHE A 61 -7.57 -3.75 10.62
N GLN A 62 -7.13 -4.29 11.77
CA GLN A 62 -7.83 -5.38 12.47
C GLN A 62 -9.29 -5.02 12.81
N HIS A 63 -9.54 -3.79 13.24
CA HIS A 63 -10.89 -3.29 13.52
C HIS A 63 -11.72 -3.04 12.24
N LEU A 64 -11.08 -2.74 11.11
CA LEU A 64 -11.74 -2.56 9.81
C LEU A 64 -12.20 -3.89 9.21
N PHE A 65 -11.35 -4.92 9.27
CA PHE A 65 -11.72 -6.29 8.86
C PHE A 65 -12.89 -6.84 9.68
N ARG A 66 -12.93 -6.51 10.98
CA ARG A 66 -14.05 -6.88 11.85
C ARG A 66 -15.36 -6.16 11.51
N ARG A 67 -15.30 -5.03 10.79
CA ARG A 67 -16.46 -4.21 10.43
C ARG A 67 -16.94 -4.41 9.00
N TYR A 68 -16.07 -4.88 8.11
CA TYR A 68 -16.38 -5.25 6.71
C TYR A 68 -15.69 -6.57 6.35
N PRO A 69 -16.27 -7.73 6.71
CA PRO A 69 -15.86 -9.00 6.14
C PRO A 69 -16.29 -9.04 4.65
N PHE A 70 -15.36 -9.44 3.78
CA PHE A 70 -15.62 -9.76 2.38
C PHE A 70 -15.83 -11.28 2.25
#